data_AF-A0AAD5IXC0-F1
#
_entry.id   AF-A0AAD5IXC0-F1
#
_cell.length_a   1.000
_cell.length_b   1.000
_cell.length_c   1.000
_cell.angle_alpha   90.00
_cell.angle_beta   90.00
_cell.angle_gamma   90.00
#
_symmetry.space_group_name_H-M   'P 1'
#
loop_
_entity.id
_entity.type
_entity.pdbx_description
1 polymer ?
#
loop_
_entity_poly.entity_id
_entity_poly.type
_entity_poly.pdbx_seq_one_letter_code
_entity_poly.pdbx_strand_id
1 'polypeptide(L)'
;MRGKHKTYRLISLFRSEIYTSDPANVEYMLKTNFENYGKGEYNYNILRDLLGDGIFTVDGDKWRQQRKVSSYEFSTKVLRDFSSVVFRKNVAKLARVLSEASNSNQIINIQDLFMKSTLDSIFKVAFGVELDSMCGSSEEGTNFSNAFDDSSAMTLWRYVDLSWQIKKYLNIGSEALLKKNIEVVDAFVYKLIHRKIEQMLNPQDNSSIKKEDILSRFLQVTETDPKYLRDIILNFIIAGKDTTATSLSWFIYVLCKHPEVQEKVAQEVKEAMSVTDNTNLIFLFLSAK
;
A
#
# COMPACT_ATOMS: atom_id res chain seq x y z
N MET A 1 -27.39 1.44 -22.79
CA MET A 1 -27.79 2.44 -21.77
C MET A 1 -26.62 3.22 -21.14
N ARG A 2 -25.35 2.83 -21.32
CA ARG A 2 -24.18 3.32 -20.56
C ARG A 2 -23.64 4.73 -20.90
N GLY A 3 -24.40 5.59 -21.58
CA GLY A 3 -23.94 6.93 -21.98
C GLY A 3 -24.97 8.06 -21.90
N LYS A 4 -26.20 7.79 -21.43
CA LYS A 4 -27.29 8.79 -21.47
C LYS A 4 -27.47 9.58 -20.16
N HIS A 5 -27.02 9.04 -19.03
CA HIS A 5 -27.22 9.65 -17.71
C HIS A 5 -25.90 9.64 -16.94
N LYS A 6 -25.51 10.80 -16.39
CA LYS A 6 -24.31 10.93 -15.52
C LYS A 6 -24.51 10.29 -14.16
N THR A 7 -25.76 10.14 -13.73
CA THR A 7 -26.12 9.48 -12.47
C THR A 7 -27.25 8.48 -12.71
N TYR A 8 -27.11 7.27 -12.18
CA TYR A 8 -28.12 6.22 -12.31
C TYR A 8 -28.11 5.30 -11.08
N ARG A 9 -29.24 4.62 -10.87
CA ARG A 9 -29.43 3.67 -9.76
C ARG A 9 -29.40 2.25 -10.31
N LEU A 10 -28.57 1.40 -9.74
CA LEU A 10 -28.56 -0.04 -9.97
C LEU A 10 -29.34 -0.70 -8.84
N ILE A 11 -30.32 -1.54 -9.20
CA ILE A 11 -31.14 -2.29 -8.25
C ILE A 11 -30.79 -3.76 -8.42
N SER A 12 -30.32 -4.39 -7.35
CA SER A 12 -30.09 -5.83 -7.26
C SER A 12 -31.04 -6.44 -6.22
N LEU A 13 -31.10 -7.77 -6.14
CA LEU A 13 -32.00 -8.50 -5.22
C LEU A 13 -31.91 -8.06 -3.76
N PHE A 14 -30.72 -7.63 -3.31
CA PHE A 14 -30.48 -7.29 -1.90
C PHE A 14 -30.06 -5.84 -1.69
N ARG A 15 -29.82 -5.07 -2.76
CA ARG A 15 -29.18 -3.76 -2.69
C ARG A 15 -29.67 -2.79 -3.74
N SER A 16 -29.51 -1.51 -3.43
CA SER A 16 -29.71 -0.42 -4.35
C SER A 16 -28.50 0.49 -4.26
N GLU A 17 -27.78 0.64 -5.37
CA GLU A 17 -26.55 1.43 -5.44
C GLU A 17 -26.73 2.59 -6.41
N ILE A 18 -26.22 3.77 -6.07
CA ILE A 18 -26.24 4.95 -6.94
C ILE A 18 -24.84 5.12 -7.50
N TYR A 19 -24.73 5.12 -8.82
CA TYR A 19 -23.49 5.42 -9.54
C TYR A 19 -23.59 6.83 -10.12
N THR A 20 -22.55 7.62 -9.91
CA THR A 20 -22.45 8.98 -10.45
C THR A 20 -21.08 9.23 -11.06
N SER A 21 -21.07 9.81 -12.26
CA SER A 21 -19.92 10.44 -12.90
C SER A 21 -20.12 11.95 -13.04
N ASP A 22 -21.15 12.52 -12.40
CA ASP A 22 -21.35 13.96 -12.33
C ASP A 22 -20.40 14.59 -11.30
N PRO A 23 -19.48 15.50 -11.71
CA PRO A 23 -18.53 16.13 -10.80
C PRO A 23 -19.20 16.90 -9.66
N ALA A 24 -20.37 17.50 -9.87
CA ALA A 24 -21.08 18.24 -8.82
C ALA A 24 -21.53 17.31 -7.69
N ASN A 25 -22.00 16.10 -8.05
CA ASN A 25 -22.34 15.08 -7.06
C ASN A 25 -21.11 14.56 -6.33
N VAL A 26 -20.00 14.35 -7.05
CA VAL A 26 -18.73 13.90 -6.44
C VAL A 26 -18.19 14.92 -5.45
N GLU A 27 -18.19 16.21 -5.80
CA GLU A 27 -17.78 17.28 -4.87
C GLU A 27 -18.72 17.34 -3.66
N TYR A 28 -20.04 17.27 -3.89
CA TYR A 28 -21.00 17.31 -2.81
C TYR A 28 -20.77 16.17 -1.80
N MET A 29 -20.55 14.95 -2.30
CA MET A 29 -20.32 13.76 -1.47
C MET A 29 -18.98 13.78 -0.75
N LEU A 30 -17.89 14.14 -1.45
CA LEU A 30 -16.53 13.99 -0.91
C LEU A 30 -16.01 15.25 -0.18
N LYS A 31 -16.70 16.38 -0.30
CA LYS A 31 -16.27 17.67 0.28
C LYS A 31 -17.41 18.42 0.97
N THR A 32 -18.47 18.79 0.25
CA THR A 32 -19.49 19.72 0.78
C THR A 32 -20.30 19.12 1.92
N ASN A 33 -20.64 17.82 1.85
CA ASN A 33 -21.48 17.14 2.81
C ASN A 33 -20.88 15.81 3.28
N PHE A 34 -19.54 15.76 3.39
CA PHE A 34 -18.76 14.55 3.67
C PHE A 34 -19.25 13.75 4.88
N GLU A 35 -19.69 14.43 5.96
CA GLU A 35 -20.15 13.75 7.19
C GLU A 35 -21.36 12.83 6.97
N ASN A 36 -22.16 13.08 5.94
CA ASN A 36 -23.32 12.26 5.59
C ASN A 36 -22.98 11.08 4.65
N TYR A 37 -21.75 10.98 4.15
CA TYR A 37 -21.30 9.95 3.20
C TYR A 37 -20.15 9.13 3.79
N GLY A 38 -20.50 8.24 4.72
CA GLY A 38 -19.57 7.22 5.24
C GLY A 38 -19.36 6.05 4.27
N LYS A 39 -18.38 5.20 4.59
CA LYS A 39 -18.14 3.92 3.91
C LYS A 39 -19.28 2.93 4.20
N GLY A 40 -19.86 3.00 5.39
CA GLY A 40 -21.06 2.29 5.77
C GLY A 40 -20.85 0.80 6.09
N GLU A 41 -21.86 0.23 6.75
CA GLU A 41 -21.82 -1.11 7.33
C GLU A 41 -21.58 -2.22 6.30
N TYR A 42 -21.96 -2.00 5.04
CA TYR A 42 -21.69 -2.97 3.99
C TYR A 42 -20.20 -3.15 3.72
N ASN A 43 -19.51 -2.04 3.43
CA ASN A 43 -18.09 -2.07 3.13
C ASN A 43 -17.31 -2.51 4.37
N TYR A 44 -17.74 -2.08 5.56
CA TYR A 44 -17.19 -2.56 6.82
C TYR A 44 -17.27 -4.09 6.93
N ASN A 45 -18.44 -4.70 6.74
CA ASN A 45 -18.60 -6.16 6.83
C ASN A 45 -17.78 -6.95 5.82
N ILE A 46 -17.57 -6.41 4.61
CA ILE A 46 -16.73 -7.05 3.60
C ILE A 46 -15.26 -6.99 4.00
N LEU A 47 -14.78 -5.81 4.40
CA LEU A 47 -13.36 -5.52 4.57
C LEU A 47 -12.81 -5.87 5.95
N ARG A 48 -13.65 -5.90 7.00
CA ARG A 48 -13.20 -5.99 8.41
C ARG A 48 -12.39 -7.24 8.76
N ASP A 49 -12.55 -8.36 8.05
CA ASP A 49 -11.79 -9.56 8.41
C ASP A 49 -10.30 -9.39 8.05
N LEU A 50 -9.99 -8.72 6.93
CA LEU A 50 -8.62 -8.42 6.55
C LEU A 50 -8.14 -7.09 7.13
N LEU A 51 -8.94 -6.03 7.07
CA LEU A 51 -8.51 -4.67 7.41
C LEU A 51 -8.91 -4.21 8.81
N GLY A 52 -9.71 -5.00 9.54
CA GLY A 52 -10.19 -4.69 10.88
C GLY A 52 -10.86 -3.33 10.97
N ASP A 53 -10.60 -2.61 12.06
CA ASP A 53 -11.11 -1.27 12.35
C ASP A 53 -10.19 -0.16 11.79
N GLY A 54 -9.53 -0.39 10.66
CA GLY A 54 -8.62 0.59 10.06
C GLY A 54 -9.27 1.66 9.19
N ILE A 55 -8.44 2.57 8.67
CA ILE A 55 -8.90 3.84 8.06
C ILE A 55 -9.78 3.65 6.82
N PHE A 56 -9.69 2.50 6.14
CA PHE A 56 -10.52 2.15 5.00
C PHE A 56 -11.84 1.46 5.36
N THR A 57 -12.10 1.16 6.63
CA THR A 57 -13.30 0.41 7.04
C THR A 57 -14.18 1.21 8.00
N VAL A 58 -13.60 2.05 8.86
CA VAL A 58 -14.35 2.82 9.87
C VAL A 58 -14.75 4.21 9.39
N ASP A 59 -15.81 4.75 10.00
CA ASP A 59 -16.34 6.10 9.78
C ASP A 59 -16.29 6.94 11.09
N GLY A 60 -16.72 8.20 11.00
CA GLY A 60 -16.91 9.07 12.17
C GLY A 60 -15.61 9.39 12.93
N ASP A 61 -15.70 9.45 14.25
CA ASP A 61 -14.59 9.87 15.12
C ASP A 61 -13.39 8.92 15.08
N LYS A 62 -13.63 7.61 14.97
CA LYS A 62 -12.56 6.61 14.79
C LYS A 62 -11.72 6.93 13.55
N TRP A 63 -12.39 7.19 12.42
CA TRP A 63 -11.71 7.58 11.18
C TRP A 63 -10.97 8.91 11.33
N ARG A 64 -11.61 9.92 11.95
CA ARG A 64 -10.99 11.25 12.17
C ARG A 64 -9.71 11.14 12.99
N GLN A 65 -9.73 10.34 14.06
CA GLN A 65 -8.56 10.11 14.90
C GLN A 65 -7.43 9.46 14.11
N GLN A 66 -7.71 8.35 13.42
CA GLN A 66 -6.72 7.65 12.60
C GLN A 66 -6.15 8.57 11.52
N ARG A 67 -7.02 9.28 10.78
CA ARG A 67 -6.62 10.23 9.74
C ARG A 67 -5.72 11.34 10.28
N LYS A 68 -6.03 11.87 11.47
CA LYS A 68 -5.22 12.89 12.14
C LYS A 68 -3.83 12.36 12.48
N VAL A 69 -3.73 11.17 13.10
CA VAL A 69 -2.44 10.57 13.44
C VAL A 69 -1.63 10.25 12.18
N SER A 70 -2.25 9.62 11.18
CA SER A 70 -1.61 9.32 9.89
C SER A 70 -1.13 10.57 9.15
N SER A 71 -1.76 11.74 9.34
CA SER A 71 -1.37 12.95 8.61
C SER A 71 0.04 13.46 8.97
N TYR A 72 0.53 13.17 10.18
CA TYR A 72 1.88 13.57 10.60
C TYR A 72 2.99 12.84 9.81
N GLU A 73 2.69 11.64 9.32
CA GLU A 73 3.57 10.82 8.46
C GLU A 73 3.88 11.49 7.13
N PHE A 74 2.92 12.25 6.62
CA PHE A 74 3.01 12.91 5.32
C PHE A 74 3.45 14.38 5.46
N SER A 75 4.01 14.76 6.62
CA SER A 75 4.63 16.07 6.77
C SER A 75 5.87 16.18 5.88
N THR A 76 6.11 17.38 5.33
CA THR A 76 7.25 17.64 4.44
C THR A 76 8.59 17.21 5.06
N LYS A 77 8.74 17.38 6.38
CA LYS A 77 9.94 16.98 7.11
C LYS A 77 10.15 15.46 7.09
N VAL A 78 9.13 14.67 7.42
CA VAL A 78 9.22 13.20 7.44
C VAL A 78 9.48 12.66 6.02
N LEU A 79 8.77 13.18 5.02
CA LEU A 79 8.95 12.76 3.63
C LEU A 79 10.38 13.02 3.12
N ARG A 80 10.95 14.19 3.46
CA ARG A 80 12.30 14.57 3.03
C ARG A 80 13.39 13.84 3.81
N ASP A 81 13.32 13.87 5.13
CA ASP A 81 14.41 13.42 6.00
C ASP A 81 14.45 11.89 6.12
N PHE A 82 13.29 11.22 6.01
CA PHE A 82 13.17 9.77 6.20
C PHE A 82 12.74 9.02 4.93
N SER A 83 11.53 9.29 4.40
CA SER A 83 10.98 8.50 3.30
C SER A 83 11.84 8.57 2.03
N SER A 84 12.38 9.74 1.70
CA SER A 84 13.26 9.92 0.54
C SER A 84 14.53 9.08 0.62
N VAL A 85 15.11 8.92 1.80
CA VAL A 85 16.30 8.08 2.01
C VAL A 85 15.96 6.61 1.78
N VAL A 86 14.81 6.16 2.29
CA VAL A 86 14.31 4.80 2.07
C VAL A 86 14.06 4.54 0.59
N PHE A 87 13.35 5.44 -0.09
CA PHE A 87 13.04 5.29 -1.51
C PHE A 87 14.30 5.29 -2.38
N ARG A 88 15.29 6.14 -2.12
CA ARG A 88 16.57 6.13 -2.85
C ARG A 88 17.31 4.80 -2.71
N LYS A 89 17.40 4.26 -1.49
CA LYS A 89 18.01 2.94 -1.26
C LYS A 89 17.27 1.83 -1.99
N ASN A 90 15.94 1.88 -1.96
CA ASN A 90 15.10 0.87 -2.59
C ASN A 90 15.17 0.93 -4.13
N VAL A 91 15.17 2.14 -4.70
CA VAL A 91 15.39 2.37 -6.13
C VAL A 91 16.78 1.94 -6.57
N ALA A 92 17.82 2.13 -5.75
CA ALA A 92 19.16 1.63 -6.06
C ALA A 92 19.19 0.08 -6.14
N LYS A 93 18.49 -0.62 -5.23
CA LYS A 93 18.32 -2.08 -5.31
C LYS A 93 17.59 -2.47 -6.60
N LEU A 94 16.49 -1.79 -6.91
CA LEU A 94 15.71 -2.01 -8.13
C LEU A 94 16.56 -1.82 -9.40
N ALA A 95 17.31 -0.71 -9.49
CA ALA A 95 18.20 -0.40 -10.59
C ALA A 95 19.27 -1.48 -10.80
N ARG A 96 19.80 -2.05 -9.70
CA ARG A 96 20.75 -3.16 -9.76
C ARG A 96 20.12 -4.40 -10.39
N VAL A 97 18.94 -4.81 -9.95
CA VAL A 97 18.21 -5.96 -10.52
C VAL A 97 17.92 -5.75 -12.01
N LEU A 98 17.49 -4.55 -12.39
CA LEU A 98 17.25 -4.19 -13.79
C LEU A 98 18.53 -4.22 -14.64
N SER A 99 19.64 -3.72 -14.10
CA SER A 99 20.95 -3.73 -14.78
C SER A 99 21.46 -5.17 -14.97
N GLU A 100 21.37 -6.01 -13.94
CA GLU A 100 21.73 -7.43 -14.02
C GLU A 100 20.89 -8.15 -15.09
N ALA A 101 19.58 -7.94 -15.11
CA ALA A 101 18.69 -8.51 -16.12
C ALA A 101 18.99 -8.00 -17.55
N SER A 102 19.33 -6.72 -17.69
CA SER A 102 19.72 -6.14 -18.99
C SER A 102 21.02 -6.76 -19.50
N ASN A 103 22.02 -6.93 -18.63
CA ASN A 103 23.32 -7.50 -19.01
C ASN A 103 23.21 -8.99 -19.38
N SER A 104 22.28 -9.73 -18.77
CA SER A 104 22.00 -11.13 -19.09
C SER A 104 20.95 -11.32 -20.20
N ASN A 105 20.42 -10.22 -20.77
CA ASN A 105 19.34 -10.22 -21.75
C ASN A 105 18.10 -11.00 -21.29
N GLN A 106 17.79 -10.92 -20.00
CA GLN A 106 16.69 -11.63 -19.36
C GLN A 106 15.38 -10.82 -19.44
N ILE A 107 14.29 -11.49 -19.84
CA ILE A 107 12.94 -10.91 -19.77
C ILE A 107 12.46 -10.91 -18.32
N ILE A 108 11.99 -9.76 -17.87
CA ILE A 108 11.49 -9.55 -16.50
C ILE A 108 10.03 -9.10 -16.50
N ASN A 109 9.28 -9.52 -15.49
CA ASN A 109 7.97 -8.94 -15.20
C ASN A 109 8.15 -7.69 -14.33
N ILE A 110 8.07 -6.51 -14.95
CA ILE A 110 8.28 -5.23 -14.25
C ILE A 110 7.21 -4.96 -13.18
N GLN A 111 5.99 -5.47 -13.36
CA GLN A 111 4.91 -5.30 -12.39
C GLN A 111 5.20 -6.06 -11.10
N ASP A 112 5.61 -7.32 -11.20
CA ASP A 112 6.02 -8.13 -10.04
C ASP A 112 7.18 -7.46 -9.29
N LEU A 113 8.16 -6.92 -10.04
CA LEU A 113 9.29 -6.23 -9.45
C LEU A 113 8.89 -4.93 -8.72
N PHE A 114 7.98 -4.14 -9.29
CA PHE A 114 7.42 -2.96 -8.59
C PHE A 114 6.58 -3.34 -7.37
N MET A 115 5.84 -4.44 -7.41
CA MET A 115 5.09 -4.95 -6.25
C MET A 115 6.03 -5.30 -5.09
N LYS A 116 7.12 -6.01 -5.36
CA LYS A 116 8.16 -6.32 -4.35
C LYS A 116 8.86 -5.06 -3.84
N SER A 117 9.21 -4.15 -4.76
CA SER A 117 9.90 -2.89 -4.44
C SER A 117 9.05 -1.98 -3.54
N THR A 118 7.77 -1.81 -3.87
CA THR A 118 6.86 -0.96 -3.09
C THR A 118 6.51 -1.59 -1.75
N LEU A 119 6.42 -2.92 -1.67
CA LEU A 119 6.30 -3.67 -0.42
C LEU A 119 7.49 -3.38 0.51
N ASP A 120 8.72 -3.51 0.01
CA ASP A 120 9.94 -3.21 0.78
C ASP A 120 9.96 -1.75 1.25
N SER A 121 9.56 -0.82 0.39
CA SER A 121 9.47 0.61 0.72
C SER A 121 8.45 0.89 1.82
N ILE A 122 7.22 0.38 1.70
CA ILE A 122 6.19 0.65 2.70
C ILE A 122 6.52 -0.02 4.03
N PHE A 123 7.11 -1.21 4.03
CA PHE A 123 7.55 -1.86 5.26
C PHE A 123 8.63 -1.05 5.98
N LYS A 124 9.58 -0.51 5.23
CA LYS A 124 10.66 0.30 5.81
C LYS A 124 10.16 1.67 6.28
N VAL A 125 9.32 2.34 5.50
CA VAL A 125 8.78 3.66 5.86
C VAL A 125 7.77 3.55 7.02
N ALA A 126 6.86 2.57 6.95
CA ALA A 126 5.78 2.46 7.92
C ALA A 126 6.24 1.83 9.24
N PHE A 127 7.17 0.88 9.20
CA PHE A 127 7.49 0.05 10.37
C PHE A 127 8.99 0.04 10.73
N GLY A 128 9.84 0.64 9.89
CA GLY A 128 11.30 0.62 10.07
C GLY A 128 11.94 -0.73 9.74
N VAL A 129 11.20 -1.67 9.14
CA VAL A 129 11.64 -3.06 8.93
C VAL A 129 11.97 -3.33 7.48
N GLU A 130 13.06 -4.06 7.25
CA GLU A 130 13.44 -4.55 5.93
C GLU A 130 12.88 -5.96 5.74
N LEU A 131 11.96 -6.09 4.79
CA LEU A 131 11.40 -7.38 4.38
C LEU A 131 12.31 -8.10 3.37
N ASP A 132 13.01 -7.30 2.55
CA ASP A 132 13.93 -7.74 1.49
C ASP A 132 13.27 -8.69 0.46
N SER A 133 12.01 -8.39 0.14
CA SER A 133 11.16 -9.12 -0.80
C SER A 133 11.73 -9.13 -2.21
N MET A 134 12.39 -8.04 -2.65
CA MET A 134 13.03 -8.00 -3.97
C MET A 134 14.16 -9.01 -4.15
N CYS A 135 14.90 -9.32 -3.07
CA CYS A 135 16.03 -10.26 -3.13
C CYS A 135 15.60 -11.70 -2.80
N GLY A 136 14.36 -11.90 -2.32
CA GLY A 136 13.81 -13.22 -1.99
C GLY A 136 14.51 -13.92 -0.82
N SER A 137 15.21 -13.17 0.03
CA SER A 137 16.04 -13.72 1.12
C SER A 137 15.21 -14.18 2.33
N SER A 138 13.96 -13.71 2.45
CA SER A 138 13.05 -14.04 3.56
C SER A 138 11.90 -14.95 3.11
N GLU A 139 11.94 -16.22 3.52
CA GLU A 139 10.83 -17.16 3.37
C GLU A 139 9.57 -16.65 4.09
N GLU A 140 9.75 -16.13 5.31
CA GLU A 140 8.66 -15.56 6.12
C GLU A 140 7.99 -14.37 5.44
N GLY A 141 8.78 -13.45 4.86
CA GLY A 141 8.24 -12.29 4.14
C GLY A 141 7.54 -12.67 2.83
N THR A 142 8.02 -13.71 2.15
CA THR A 142 7.36 -14.25 0.95
C THR A 142 6.02 -14.89 1.30
N ASN A 143 5.97 -15.70 2.35
CA ASN A 143 4.73 -16.31 2.85
C ASN A 143 3.71 -15.25 3.27
N PHE A 144 4.16 -14.19 3.96
CA PHE A 144 3.32 -13.04 4.29
C PHE A 144 2.76 -12.37 3.03
N SER A 145 3.62 -12.01 2.06
CA SER A 145 3.17 -11.30 0.85
C SER A 145 2.13 -12.11 0.08
N ASN A 146 2.36 -13.41 -0.11
CA ASN A 146 1.43 -14.29 -0.83
C ASN A 146 0.09 -14.39 -0.09
N ALA A 147 0.13 -14.63 1.24
CA ALA A 147 -1.08 -14.72 2.04
C ALA A 147 -1.87 -13.40 2.03
N PHE A 148 -1.19 -12.26 2.06
CA PHE A 148 -1.80 -10.94 2.02
C PHE A 148 -2.44 -10.62 0.66
N ASP A 149 -1.77 -10.96 -0.44
CA ASP A 149 -2.28 -10.75 -1.80
C ASP A 149 -3.52 -11.62 -2.06
N ASP A 150 -3.44 -12.90 -1.69
CA ASP A 150 -4.58 -13.82 -1.77
C ASP A 150 -5.75 -13.35 -0.90
N SER A 151 -5.47 -12.91 0.33
CA SER A 151 -6.50 -12.39 1.23
C SER A 151 -7.18 -11.15 0.67
N SER A 152 -6.41 -10.25 0.05
CA SER A 152 -6.92 -9.02 -0.57
C SER A 152 -7.83 -9.36 -1.74
N ALA A 153 -7.41 -10.28 -2.63
CA ALA A 153 -8.23 -10.73 -3.75
C ALA A 153 -9.53 -11.41 -3.28
N MET A 154 -9.46 -12.31 -2.30
CA MET A 154 -10.63 -13.00 -1.74
C MET A 154 -11.58 -12.05 -1.03
N THR A 155 -11.05 -11.07 -0.31
CA THR A 155 -11.85 -10.03 0.35
C THR A 155 -12.62 -9.20 -0.68
N LEU A 156 -11.99 -8.80 -1.78
CA LEU A 156 -12.66 -8.08 -2.87
C LEU A 156 -13.65 -8.96 -3.64
N TRP A 157 -13.42 -10.26 -3.73
CA TRP A 157 -14.34 -11.20 -4.38
C TRP A 157 -15.73 -11.23 -3.70
N ARG A 158 -15.82 -10.88 -2.41
CA ARG A 158 -17.09 -10.78 -1.68
C ARG A 158 -18.05 -9.72 -2.24
N TYR A 159 -17.56 -8.74 -3.00
CA TYR A 159 -18.44 -7.76 -3.68
C TYR A 159 -19.28 -8.40 -4.79
N VAL A 160 -18.80 -9.49 -5.40
CA VAL A 160 -19.48 -10.17 -6.51
C VAL A 160 -20.11 -11.50 -6.07
N ASP A 161 -19.56 -12.15 -5.06
CA ASP A 161 -20.00 -13.45 -4.58
C ASP A 161 -21.12 -13.34 -3.54
N LEU A 162 -22.37 -13.37 -3.96
CA LEU A 162 -23.54 -13.28 -3.06
C LEU A 162 -23.60 -14.40 -1.99
N SER A 163 -22.88 -15.51 -2.17
CA SER A 163 -22.87 -16.64 -1.24
C SER A 163 -21.80 -16.57 -0.15
N TRP A 164 -20.98 -15.51 -0.14
CA TRP A 164 -19.80 -15.42 0.73
C TRP A 164 -20.14 -15.57 2.22
N GLN A 165 -21.28 -15.05 2.69
CA GLN A 165 -21.70 -15.17 4.08
C GLN A 165 -21.99 -16.62 4.49
N ILE A 166 -22.60 -17.40 3.60
CA ILE A 166 -22.88 -18.83 3.83
C ILE A 166 -21.56 -19.60 3.85
N LYS A 167 -20.67 -19.33 2.89
CA LYS A 167 -19.34 -19.96 2.84
C LYS A 167 -18.48 -19.63 4.06
N LYS A 168 -18.59 -18.40 4.56
CA LYS A 168 -17.95 -17.95 5.80
C LYS A 168 -18.51 -18.69 7.02
N TYR A 169 -19.84 -18.78 7.12
CA TYR A 169 -20.50 -19.48 8.22
C TYR A 169 -20.14 -20.97 8.26
N LEU A 170 -20.11 -21.63 7.10
CA LEU A 170 -19.74 -23.05 6.98
C LEU A 170 -18.22 -23.27 6.99
N ASN A 171 -17.42 -22.19 6.91
CA ASN A 171 -15.97 -22.23 6.77
C ASN A 171 -15.51 -23.16 5.62
N ILE A 172 -16.00 -22.89 4.40
CA ILE A 172 -15.70 -23.68 3.19
C ILE A 172 -15.18 -22.81 2.04
N GLY A 173 -14.48 -23.44 1.10
CA GLY A 173 -14.02 -22.82 -0.14
C GLY A 173 -13.12 -21.60 0.09
N SER A 174 -13.40 -20.51 -0.62
CA SER A 174 -12.62 -19.26 -0.56
C SER A 174 -12.56 -18.66 0.85
N GLU A 175 -13.61 -18.83 1.65
CA GLU A 175 -13.68 -18.23 2.99
C GLU A 175 -12.85 -19.01 4.01
N ALA A 176 -12.75 -20.34 3.87
CA ALA A 176 -11.86 -21.16 4.68
C ALA A 176 -10.38 -20.82 4.40
N LEU A 177 -10.05 -20.63 3.12
CA LEU A 177 -8.71 -20.25 2.69
C LEU A 177 -8.36 -18.82 3.14
N LEU A 178 -9.29 -17.87 3.01
CA LEU A 178 -9.14 -16.51 3.51
C LEU A 178 -8.85 -16.50 5.01
N LYS A 179 -9.57 -17.29 5.82
CA LYS A 179 -9.30 -17.42 7.25
C LYS A 179 -7.86 -17.89 7.52
N LYS A 180 -7.41 -18.95 6.83
CA LYS A 180 -6.04 -19.47 6.97
C LYS A 180 -4.99 -18.43 6.57
N ASN A 181 -5.22 -17.68 5.49
CA ASN A 181 -4.29 -16.64 5.06
C ASN A 181 -4.24 -15.48 6.03
N ILE A 182 -5.38 -15.09 6.62
CA ILE A 182 -5.43 -14.07 7.69
C ILE A 182 -4.61 -14.54 8.91
N GLU A 183 -4.65 -15.81 9.30
CA GLU A 183 -3.81 -16.32 10.40
C GLU A 183 -2.30 -16.15 10.13
N VAL A 184 -1.85 -16.37 8.88
CA VAL A 184 -0.46 -16.13 8.47
C VAL A 184 -0.11 -14.65 8.52
N VAL A 185 -1.00 -13.79 8.00
CA VAL A 185 -0.85 -12.33 8.01
C VAL A 185 -0.77 -11.81 9.44
N ASP A 186 -1.69 -12.25 10.31
CA ASP A 186 -1.77 -11.84 11.70
C ASP A 186 -0.53 -12.29 12.48
N ALA A 187 -0.09 -13.55 12.32
CA ALA A 187 1.12 -14.05 12.99
C ALA A 187 2.34 -13.19 12.66
N PHE A 188 2.51 -12.82 11.38
CA PHE A 188 3.60 -11.97 10.94
C PHE A 188 3.52 -10.55 11.52
N VAL A 189 2.33 -9.92 11.45
CA VAL A 189 2.13 -8.55 11.92
C VAL A 189 2.22 -8.45 13.43
N TYR A 190 1.66 -9.40 14.18
CA TYR A 190 1.81 -9.41 15.63
C TYR A 190 3.27 -9.60 16.04
N LYS A 191 4.03 -10.49 15.39
CA LYS A 191 5.48 -10.63 15.63
C LYS A 191 6.22 -9.30 15.40
N LEU A 192 5.87 -8.58 14.34
CA LEU A 192 6.42 -7.26 14.04
C LEU A 192 6.11 -6.23 15.14
N ILE A 193 4.86 -6.18 15.60
CA ILE A 193 4.43 -5.29 16.70
C ILE A 193 5.19 -5.61 17.98
N HIS A 194 5.26 -6.88 18.39
CA HIS A 194 5.95 -7.27 19.62
C HIS A 194 7.43 -6.89 19.58
N ARG A 195 8.13 -7.19 18.48
CA ARG A 195 9.53 -6.80 18.30
C ARG A 195 9.72 -5.29 18.39
N LYS A 196 8.78 -4.51 17.84
CA LYS A 196 8.84 -3.05 17.89
C LYS A 196 8.64 -2.51 19.31
N ILE A 197 7.68 -3.07 20.05
CA ILE A 197 7.43 -2.71 21.44
C ILE A 197 8.67 -2.99 22.30
N GLU A 198 9.29 -4.16 22.17
CA GLU A 198 10.53 -4.52 22.87
C GLU A 198 11.68 -3.53 22.55
N GLN A 199 11.84 -3.16 21.28
CA GLN A 199 12.85 -2.18 20.86
C GLN A 199 12.62 -0.79 21.48
N MET A 200 11.36 -0.37 21.62
CA MET A 200 11.01 0.91 22.22
C MET A 200 11.24 0.93 23.75
N LEU A 201 11.06 -0.20 24.42
CA LEU A 201 11.26 -0.34 25.87
C LEU A 201 12.74 -0.42 26.27
N ASN A 202 13.64 -0.76 25.35
CA ASN A 202 15.08 -0.86 25.62
C ASN A 202 15.77 0.54 25.66
N PRO A 203 16.25 1.01 26.84
CA PRO A 203 16.78 2.38 27.01
C PRO A 203 18.17 2.64 26.40
N GLN A 204 18.91 1.60 26.07
CA GLN A 204 20.31 1.68 25.59
C GLN A 204 20.43 2.03 24.10
N ASP A 205 19.32 2.01 23.36
CA ASP A 205 19.33 2.26 21.92
C ASP A 205 18.85 3.69 21.66
N ASN A 206 19.81 4.62 21.75
CA ASN A 206 19.71 6.08 21.61
C ASN A 206 19.74 6.54 20.13
N SER A 207 19.21 5.74 19.21
CA SER A 207 19.08 6.17 17.81
C SER A 207 17.89 7.14 17.68
N SER A 208 18.15 8.36 17.21
CA SER A 208 17.14 9.35 16.82
C SER A 208 16.11 8.80 15.81
N ILE A 209 16.44 7.68 15.16
CA ILE A 209 15.65 6.90 14.22
C ILE A 209 14.42 6.24 14.87
N LYS A 210 14.40 6.03 16.21
CA LYS A 210 13.26 5.41 16.92
C LYS A 210 11.94 6.18 16.81
N LYS A 211 11.95 7.46 16.41
CA LYS A 211 10.78 8.35 16.51
C LYS A 211 10.10 8.69 15.18
N GLU A 212 10.52 8.07 14.08
CA GLU A 212 10.16 8.55 12.75
C GLU A 212 9.31 7.63 11.88
N ASP A 213 9.07 6.37 12.26
CA ASP A 213 8.14 5.48 11.53
C ASP A 213 6.70 5.53 12.08
N ILE A 214 5.76 5.12 11.23
CA ILE A 214 4.31 5.19 11.47
C ILE A 214 3.94 4.42 12.75
N LEU A 215 4.45 3.19 12.90
CA LEU A 215 4.12 2.34 14.04
C LEU A 215 4.57 2.95 15.37
N SER A 216 5.78 3.52 15.43
CA SER A 216 6.26 4.23 16.62
C SER A 216 5.35 5.39 17.03
N ARG A 217 4.74 6.12 16.08
CA ARG A 217 3.82 7.23 16.38
C ARG A 217 2.46 6.75 16.86
N PHE A 218 1.91 5.70 16.26
CA PHE A 218 0.66 5.10 16.74
C PHE A 218 0.80 4.50 18.14
N LEU A 219 1.96 3.90 18.46
CA LEU A 219 2.29 3.41 19.80
C LEU A 219 2.37 4.52 20.87
N GLN A 220 2.64 5.77 20.48
CA GLN A 220 2.69 6.91 21.41
C GLN A 220 1.31 7.53 21.69
N VAL A 221 0.41 7.48 20.71
CA VAL A 221 -0.90 8.13 20.79
C VAL A 221 -1.97 7.22 21.39
N THR A 222 -1.86 5.93 21.15
CA THR A 222 -2.85 4.93 21.56
C THR A 222 -2.17 3.90 22.43
N GLU A 223 -2.81 3.55 23.55
CA GLU A 223 -2.41 2.44 24.40
C GLU A 223 -2.08 1.21 23.55
N THR A 224 -1.19 0.36 24.05
CA THR A 224 -0.54 -0.78 23.41
C THR A 224 -1.50 -1.92 23.03
N ASP A 225 -2.70 -1.63 22.50
CA ASP A 225 -3.61 -2.61 21.94
C ASP A 225 -3.00 -3.17 20.64
N PRO A 226 -2.52 -4.43 20.64
CA PRO A 226 -1.89 -5.01 19.46
C PRO A 226 -2.87 -5.13 18.30
N LYS A 227 -4.16 -5.31 18.56
CA LYS A 227 -5.17 -5.46 17.50
C LYS A 227 -5.36 -4.17 16.73
N TYR A 228 -5.51 -3.05 17.44
CA TYR A 228 -5.60 -1.74 16.81
C TYR A 228 -4.38 -1.44 15.93
N LEU A 229 -3.16 -1.72 16.45
CA LEU A 229 -1.93 -1.54 15.67
C LEU A 229 -1.88 -2.44 14.44
N ARG A 230 -2.31 -3.70 14.56
CA ARG A 230 -2.40 -4.64 13.45
C ARG A 230 -3.31 -4.09 12.34
N ASP A 231 -4.46 -3.53 12.71
CA ASP A 231 -5.41 -2.97 11.76
C ASP A 231 -4.81 -1.76 11.02
N ILE A 232 -4.13 -0.87 11.76
CA ILE A 232 -3.42 0.27 11.15
C ILE A 232 -2.32 -0.20 10.19
N ILE A 233 -1.48 -1.17 10.60
CA ILE A 233 -0.38 -1.71 9.80
C ILE A 233 -0.89 -2.22 8.45
N LEU A 234 -1.93 -3.05 8.44
CA LEU A 234 -2.42 -3.64 7.19
C LEU A 234 -3.06 -2.60 6.26
N ASN A 235 -3.71 -1.58 6.82
CA ASN A 235 -4.26 -0.49 6.01
C ASN A 235 -3.13 0.31 5.33
N PHE A 236 -2.01 0.56 6.01
CA PHE A 236 -0.87 1.24 5.39
C PHE A 236 -0.19 0.39 4.32
N ILE A 237 -0.08 -0.93 4.52
CA ILE A 237 0.52 -1.83 3.52
C ILE A 237 -0.30 -1.82 2.23
N ILE A 238 -1.63 -2.03 2.31
CA ILE A 238 -2.52 -1.95 1.13
C ILE A 238 -2.44 -0.58 0.46
N ALA A 239 -2.41 0.50 1.24
CA ALA A 239 -2.36 1.84 0.68
C ALA A 239 -1.05 2.10 -0.09
N GLY A 240 0.09 1.67 0.45
CA GLY A 240 1.41 2.02 -0.07
C GLY A 240 1.95 1.06 -1.14
N LYS A 241 1.58 -0.22 -1.08
CA LYS A 241 2.08 -1.27 -1.99
C LYS A 241 1.41 -1.20 -3.36
N ASP A 242 0.16 -1.63 -3.43
CA ASP A 242 -0.52 -1.92 -4.70
C ASP A 242 -0.75 -0.68 -5.57
N THR A 243 -1.08 0.45 -4.95
CA THR A 243 -1.39 1.71 -5.66
C THR A 243 -0.15 2.26 -6.38
N THR A 244 0.99 2.30 -5.68
CA THR A 244 2.27 2.78 -6.23
C THR A 244 2.80 1.82 -7.28
N ALA A 245 2.78 0.52 -7.02
CA ALA A 245 3.27 -0.48 -7.95
C ALA A 245 2.50 -0.45 -9.27
N THR A 246 1.16 -0.44 -9.17
CA THR A 246 0.27 -0.36 -10.33
C THR A 246 0.50 0.93 -11.11
N SER A 247 0.65 2.06 -10.42
CA SER A 247 0.91 3.35 -11.07
C SER A 247 2.24 3.35 -11.83
N LEU A 248 3.31 2.81 -11.24
CA LEU A 248 4.61 2.66 -11.89
C LEU A 248 4.56 1.70 -13.08
N SER A 249 3.85 0.58 -12.96
CA SER A 249 3.63 -0.35 -14.07
C SER A 249 2.94 0.32 -15.24
N TRP A 250 1.86 1.07 -14.99
CA TRP A 250 1.16 1.83 -16.03
C TRP A 250 2.03 2.93 -16.61
N PHE A 251 2.80 3.63 -15.77
CA PHE A 251 3.73 4.65 -16.22
C PHE A 251 4.75 4.09 -17.23
N ILE A 252 5.45 3.00 -16.88
CA ILE A 252 6.39 2.34 -17.79
C ILE A 252 5.68 1.81 -19.04
N TYR A 253 4.52 1.18 -18.88
CA TYR A 253 3.73 0.70 -20.02
C TYR A 253 3.39 1.82 -21.02
N VAL A 254 2.93 2.97 -20.52
CA VAL A 254 2.59 4.13 -21.35
C VAL A 254 3.84 4.72 -21.99
N LEU A 255 4.98 4.81 -21.28
CA LEU A 255 6.24 5.26 -21.89
C LEU A 255 6.68 4.35 -23.04
N CYS A 256 6.57 3.03 -22.90
CA CYS A 256 6.87 2.10 -23.99
C CYS A 256 5.96 2.26 -25.21
N LYS A 257 4.76 2.84 -25.04
CA LYS A 257 3.83 3.15 -26.14
C LYS A 257 4.06 4.52 -26.78
N HIS A 258 4.84 5.39 -26.12
CA HIS A 258 5.07 6.78 -26.52
C HIS A 258 6.57 7.14 -26.46
N PRO A 259 7.39 6.68 -27.43
CA PRO A 259 8.84 6.90 -27.43
C PRO A 259 9.24 8.39 -27.38
N GLU A 260 8.45 9.27 -27.99
CA GLU A 260 8.65 10.72 -27.97
C GLU A 260 8.51 11.33 -26.58
N VAL A 261 7.66 10.75 -25.72
CA VAL A 261 7.51 11.15 -24.32
C VAL A 261 8.62 10.53 -23.48
N GLN A 262 8.97 9.26 -23.76
CA GLN A 262 10.09 8.59 -23.11
C GLN A 262 11.40 9.38 -23.27
N GLU A 263 11.71 9.87 -24.47
CA GLU A 263 12.92 10.67 -24.71
C GLU A 263 12.90 12.00 -23.96
N LYS A 264 11.74 12.66 -23.86
CA LYS A 264 11.61 13.90 -23.08
C LYS A 264 11.85 13.66 -21.59
N VAL A 265 11.27 12.60 -21.03
CA VAL A 265 11.49 12.21 -19.62
C VAL A 265 12.95 11.87 -19.39
N ALA A 266 13.57 11.11 -20.30
CA ALA A 266 15.00 10.80 -20.25
C ALA A 266 15.87 12.05 -20.24
N GLN A 267 15.56 13.03 -21.09
CA GLN A 267 16.27 14.29 -21.18
C GLN A 267 16.13 15.13 -19.90
N GLU A 268 14.90 15.24 -19.36
CA GLU A 268 14.65 15.93 -18.09
C GLU A 268 15.47 15.31 -16.94
N VAL A 269 15.52 13.98 -16.86
CA VAL A 269 16.33 13.28 -15.86
C VAL A 269 17.82 13.58 -16.04
N LYS A 270 18.35 13.54 -17.27
CA LYS A 270 19.76 13.90 -17.55
C LYS A 270 20.07 15.31 -17.09
N GLU A 271 19.21 16.27 -17.39
CA GLU A 271 19.39 17.67 -17.03
C GLU A 271 19.38 17.85 -15.51
N ALA A 272 18.40 17.28 -14.81
CA ALA A 272 18.33 17.33 -13.35
C ALA A 272 19.56 16.69 -12.69
N MET A 273 20.07 15.58 -13.25
CA MET A 273 21.28 14.93 -12.74
C MET A 273 22.55 15.72 -13.01
N SER A 274 22.67 16.36 -14.18
CA SER A 274 23.83 17.21 -14.51
C SER A 274 23.94 18.46 -13.61
N VAL A 275 22.80 18.99 -13.15
CA VAL A 275 22.76 20.05 -12.12
C VAL A 275 23.18 19.51 -10.74
N THR A 276 23.02 18.20 -10.51
CA THR A 276 23.35 17.50 -9.27
C THR A 276 24.76 16.91 -9.28
N ASP A 277 25.53 16.99 -10.38
CA ASP A 277 26.90 16.45 -10.50
C ASP A 277 27.95 17.19 -9.64
N ASN A 278 27.55 18.18 -8.84
CA ASN A 278 28.33 18.60 -7.67
C ASN A 278 28.13 17.69 -6.43
N THR A 279 27.33 16.61 -6.52
CA THR A 279 27.16 15.60 -5.46
C THR A 279 26.62 14.25 -6.02
N ASN A 280 27.51 13.44 -6.62
CA ASN A 280 27.51 11.97 -6.82
C ASN A 280 26.20 11.14 -6.93
N LEU A 281 26.24 10.24 -7.94
CA LEU A 281 25.54 8.95 -8.15
C LEU A 281 24.19 8.94 -8.90
N ILE A 282 24.22 8.38 -10.13
CA ILE A 282 23.35 7.31 -10.73
C ILE A 282 23.34 7.47 -12.27
N PHE A 283 24.45 7.16 -12.93
CA PHE A 283 24.43 6.91 -14.39
C PHE A 283 24.12 5.44 -14.60
N LEU A 284 23.03 5.08 -15.30
CA LEU A 284 22.95 3.82 -16.09
C LEU A 284 21.73 3.59 -17.00
N PHE A 285 20.72 4.48 -17.11
CA PHE A 285 19.50 4.10 -17.87
C PHE A 285 19.33 4.62 -19.30
N LEU A 286 20.28 5.36 -19.87
CA LEU A 286 20.05 6.08 -21.14
C LEU A 286 20.99 5.76 -22.30
N SER A 287 21.71 4.63 -22.25
CA SER A 287 22.63 4.20 -23.32
C SER A 287 22.35 2.82 -23.92
N ALA A 288 21.14 2.27 -23.77
CA ALA A 288 20.74 1.08 -24.54
C ALA A 288 19.98 1.53 -25.80
N LYS A 289 20.73 1.76 -26.89
CA LYS A 289 20.24 1.61 -28.27
C LYS A 289 20.37 0.15 -28.69
#